data_AF-A0A2A4YAJ6-F1
#
_entry.id   AF-A0A2A4YAJ6-F1
#
_cell.length_a   1.000
_cell.length_b   1.000
_cell.length_c   1.000
_cell.angle_alpha   90.00
_cell.angle_beta   90.00
_cell.angle_gamma   90.00
#
_symmetry.space_group_name_H-M   'P 1'
#
loop_
_entity.id
_entity.type
_entity.pdbx_description
1 polymer ?
#
loop_
_entity_poly.entity_id
_entity_poly.type
_entity_poly.pdbx_seq_one_letter_code
_entity_poly.pdbx_strand_id
1 'polypeptide(L)'
;MLKKPHVLTKALCITCMLLFTSCSLNSPKEDRHKMEMSMHRMRTELEDLKHDLNTSDIELHILEGKILDQEESLTTMKQLINESQTGKLDDLQKLISSLNKKFSSLEKQQDEILSDIRQLGSHANETTTALSQYKDKICEMEKSILFQNRKFEELAKLKKNLGEIIQEMAKSTTKEFESYTIKEGDSLKKISRNFSVSVEDLKRANKLKDDLIMTGQEILIPKNVH
;
A
#
# COMPACT_ATOMS: atom_id res chain seq x y z
N MET A 1 -30.16 117.72 -5.25
CA MET A 1 -31.01 118.75 -4.61
C MET A 1 -30.68 118.70 -3.12
N LEU A 2 -30.01 119.62 -2.44
CA LEU A 2 -29.56 120.99 -2.71
C LEU A 2 -28.06 121.16 -2.38
N LYS A 3 -27.50 122.22 -2.97
CA LYS A 3 -26.10 122.66 -2.98
C LYS A 3 -25.65 123.31 -1.64
N LYS A 4 -24.43 122.94 -1.23
CA LYS A 4 -23.29 123.73 -0.66
C LYS A 4 -23.31 125.28 -0.91
N PRO A 5 -22.34 126.08 -0.40
CA PRO A 5 -21.69 126.20 0.93
C PRO A 5 -21.40 127.71 1.25
N HIS A 6 -20.26 128.01 1.92
CA HIS A 6 -19.44 129.25 1.83
C HIS A 6 -19.78 130.40 2.82
N VAL A 7 -18.83 131.12 3.47
CA VAL A 7 -17.36 131.14 3.47
C VAL A 7 -16.85 131.93 4.71
N LEU A 8 -15.52 131.85 4.93
CA LEU A 8 -14.61 132.94 5.36
C LEU A 8 -14.60 133.24 6.88
N THR A 9 -13.47 133.43 7.58
CA THR A 9 -12.09 133.78 7.18
C THR A 9 -11.17 133.72 8.42
N LYS A 10 -9.92 133.24 8.25
CA LYS A 10 -8.63 133.65 8.88
C LYS A 10 -8.59 133.84 10.41
N ALA A 11 -7.91 133.02 11.22
CA ALA A 11 -6.46 132.73 11.30
C ALA A 11 -5.56 133.96 11.63
N LEU A 12 -5.27 134.14 12.93
CA LEU A 12 -4.08 134.74 13.60
C LEU A 12 -4.47 134.79 15.10
N CYS A 13 -3.68 134.49 16.13
CA CYS A 13 -2.25 134.37 16.38
C CYS A 13 -2.18 133.55 17.70
N ILE A 14 -1.53 132.39 17.75
CA ILE A 14 -0.12 132.25 18.17
C ILE A 14 0.14 132.79 19.59
N THR A 15 0.17 131.82 20.50
CA THR A 15 1.08 131.66 21.65
C THR A 15 0.97 132.54 22.88
N CYS A 16 1.07 131.83 24.01
CA CYS A 16 1.59 132.29 25.30
C CYS A 16 0.72 133.26 26.08
N MET A 17 -0.09 132.72 26.98
CA MET A 17 0.38 132.49 28.35
C MET A 17 -0.79 132.03 29.21
N LEU A 18 -0.64 130.82 29.74
CA LEU A 18 -0.82 130.58 31.16
C LEU A 18 -2.06 131.23 31.79
N LEU A 19 -3.22 130.62 31.57
CA LEU A 19 -4.08 130.30 32.70
C LEU A 19 -4.52 128.85 32.54
N PHE A 20 -3.77 128.02 33.26
CA PHE A 20 -4.15 126.71 33.78
C PHE A 20 -5.65 126.57 34.08
N THR A 21 -6.09 125.30 34.11
CA THR A 21 -7.39 124.79 34.60
C THR A 21 -8.46 124.69 33.50
N SER A 22 -8.41 123.68 32.64
CA SER A 22 -8.78 122.32 33.03
C SER A 22 -7.71 121.30 32.64
N CYS A 23 -6.53 121.42 33.27
CA CYS A 23 -5.97 120.21 33.83
C CYS A 23 -7.08 119.71 34.77
N SER A 24 -7.81 118.66 34.38
CA SER A 24 -8.73 117.99 35.30
C SER A 24 -7.83 117.49 36.42
N LEU A 25 -7.60 118.34 37.42
CA LEU A 25 -7.17 117.91 38.73
C LEU A 25 -8.34 117.07 39.21
N ASN A 26 -8.37 115.81 38.79
CA ASN A 26 -9.02 114.80 39.58
C ASN A 26 -8.44 114.99 40.98
N SER A 27 -9.32 115.17 41.96
CA SER A 27 -8.87 115.20 43.35
C SER A 27 -7.98 113.97 43.57
N PRO A 28 -6.89 114.04 44.34
CA PRO A 28 -6.10 112.86 44.72
C PRO A 28 -6.96 111.72 45.27
N LYS A 29 -8.19 112.01 45.72
CA LYS A 29 -9.21 111.06 46.16
C LYS A 29 -9.94 110.35 45.01
N GLU A 30 -10.17 110.98 43.86
CA GLU A 30 -10.91 110.40 42.72
C GLU A 30 -10.05 109.44 41.89
N ASP A 31 -8.78 109.79 41.63
CA ASP A 31 -7.83 108.86 41.00
C ASP A 31 -7.52 107.66 41.90
N ARG A 32 -7.47 107.89 43.22
CA ARG A 32 -7.35 106.85 44.23
C ARG A 32 -8.56 105.91 44.23
N HIS A 33 -9.79 106.46 44.13
CA HIS A 33 -11.00 105.64 44.06
C HIS A 33 -11.07 104.81 42.76
N LYS A 34 -10.72 105.39 41.60
CA LYS A 34 -10.63 104.64 40.33
C LYS A 34 -9.60 103.51 40.38
N MET A 35 -8.43 103.78 40.99
CA MET A 35 -7.41 102.76 41.25
C MET A 35 -7.92 101.67 42.19
N GLU A 36 -8.59 102.04 43.29
CA GLU A 36 -9.19 101.09 44.24
C GLU A 36 -10.27 100.21 43.60
N MET A 37 -11.12 100.77 42.74
CA MET A 37 -12.12 100.01 41.97
C MET A 37 -11.48 99.08 40.93
N SER A 38 -10.41 99.52 40.27
CA SER A 38 -9.63 98.68 39.34
C SER A 38 -8.91 97.53 40.07
N MET A 39 -8.33 97.81 41.24
CA MET A 39 -7.70 96.82 42.11
C MET A 39 -8.72 95.81 42.64
N HIS A 40 -9.92 96.26 43.00
CA HIS A 40 -10.99 95.38 43.43
C HIS A 40 -11.45 94.48 42.27
N ARG A 41 -11.63 95.03 41.08
CA ARG A 41 -11.96 94.27 39.87
C ARG A 41 -10.91 93.21 39.56
N MET A 42 -9.63 93.58 39.52
CA MET A 42 -8.53 92.63 39.31
C MET A 42 -8.49 91.54 40.38
N ARG A 43 -8.84 91.87 41.63
CA ARG A 43 -8.90 90.90 42.72
C ARG A 43 -10.05 89.92 42.54
N THR A 44 -11.22 90.39 42.12
CA THR A 44 -12.37 89.53 41.79
C THR A 44 -12.02 88.61 40.62
N GLU A 45 -11.46 89.15 39.53
CA GLU A 45 -11.01 88.35 38.38
C GLU A 45 -9.97 87.29 38.77
N LEU A 46 -9.08 87.61 39.72
CA LEU A 46 -8.08 86.66 40.22
C LEU A 46 -8.69 85.55 41.08
N GLU A 47 -9.69 85.86 41.90
CA GLU A 47 -10.43 84.84 42.67
C GLU A 47 -11.30 83.96 41.76
N ASP A 48 -11.93 84.53 40.73
CA ASP A 48 -12.69 83.77 39.73
C ASP A 48 -11.78 82.80 38.95
N LEU A 49 -10.65 83.30 38.43
CA LEU A 49 -9.64 82.47 37.77
C LEU A 49 -9.09 81.36 38.67
N LYS A 50 -8.92 81.65 39.97
CA LYS A 50 -8.48 80.65 40.95
C LYS A 50 -9.55 79.59 41.19
N HIS A 51 -10.83 79.96 41.19
CA HIS A 51 -11.93 79.00 41.28
C HIS A 51 -12.00 78.11 40.04
N ASP A 52 -11.86 78.68 38.84
CA ASP A 52 -11.84 77.94 37.58
C ASP A 52 -10.66 76.97 37.51
N LEU A 53 -9.47 77.39 37.99
CA LEU A 53 -8.30 76.54 38.09
C LEU A 53 -8.54 75.36 39.05
N ASN A 54 -9.07 75.63 40.25
CA ASN A 54 -9.38 74.58 41.21
C ASN A 54 -10.44 73.60 40.67
N THR A 55 -11.42 74.09 39.90
CA THR A 55 -12.44 73.26 39.27
C THR A 55 -11.80 72.37 38.20
N SER A 56 -10.94 72.94 37.36
CA SER A 56 -10.19 72.21 36.33
C SER A 56 -9.29 71.12 36.95
N ASP A 57 -8.63 71.41 38.08
CA ASP A 57 -7.80 70.43 38.80
C ASP A 57 -8.62 69.25 39.33
N ILE A 58 -9.83 69.51 39.85
CA ILE A 58 -10.75 68.44 40.29
C ILE A 58 -11.20 67.59 39.10
N GLU A 59 -11.54 68.22 37.98
CA GLU A 59 -11.92 67.50 36.75
C GLU A 59 -10.79 66.61 36.23
N LEU A 60 -9.55 67.12 36.21
CA LEU A 60 -8.37 66.34 35.85
C LEU A 60 -8.19 65.14 36.77
N HIS A 61 -8.31 65.32 38.09
CA HIS A 61 -8.17 64.22 39.04
C HIS A 61 -9.24 63.12 38.84
N ILE A 62 -10.48 63.51 38.54
CA ILE A 62 -11.55 62.56 38.22
C ILE A 62 -11.24 61.80 36.91
N LEU A 63 -10.71 62.49 35.90
CA LEU A 63 -10.32 61.87 34.64
C LEU A 63 -9.15 60.89 34.83
N GLU A 64 -8.14 61.24 35.63
CA GLU A 64 -7.04 60.35 35.99
C GLU A 64 -7.56 59.07 36.68
N GLY A 65 -8.49 59.21 37.64
CA GLY A 65 -9.13 58.06 38.28
C GLY A 65 -9.86 57.16 37.27
N LYS A 66 -10.63 57.75 36.35
CA LYS A 66 -11.32 56.99 35.28
C LYS A 66 -10.35 56.28 34.34
N ILE A 67 -9.22 56.90 34.01
CA ILE A 67 -8.18 56.28 33.18
C ILE A 67 -7.58 55.08 33.91
N LEU A 68 -7.26 55.20 35.20
CA LEU A 68 -6.74 54.10 36.00
C LEU A 68 -7.71 52.92 36.08
N ASP A 69 -8.99 53.17 36.32
CA ASP A 69 -10.03 52.12 36.36
C ASP A 69 -10.16 51.40 35.00
N GLN A 70 -10.06 52.16 33.90
CA GLN A 70 -10.06 51.61 32.55
C GLN A 70 -8.80 50.78 32.25
N GLU A 71 -7.64 51.22 32.71
CA GLU A 71 -6.38 50.48 32.58
C GLU A 71 -6.42 49.16 33.33
N GLU A 72 -6.97 49.13 34.55
CA GLU A 72 -7.18 47.90 35.32
C GLU A 72 -8.18 46.96 34.63
N SER A 73 -9.27 47.51 34.07
CA SER A 73 -10.22 46.72 33.28
C SER A 73 -9.56 46.13 32.02
N LEU A 74 -8.66 46.86 31.37
CA LEU A 74 -7.91 46.37 30.21
C LEU A 74 -6.90 45.29 30.58
N THR A 75 -6.22 45.39 31.72
CA THR A 75 -5.26 44.36 32.17
C THR A 75 -5.97 43.07 32.51
N THR A 76 -7.09 43.12 33.25
CA THR A 76 -7.90 41.95 33.58
C THR A 76 -8.48 41.28 32.33
N MET A 77 -9.02 42.04 31.38
CA MET A 77 -9.49 41.49 30.10
C MET A 77 -8.36 40.82 29.31
N LYS A 78 -7.17 41.45 29.23
CA LYS A 78 -6.00 40.85 28.56
C LYS A 78 -5.59 39.53 29.20
N GLN A 79 -5.59 39.46 30.54
CA GLN A 79 -5.26 38.24 31.26
C GLN A 79 -6.26 37.12 30.95
N LEU A 80 -7.57 37.39 31.03
CA LEU A 80 -8.61 36.40 30.73
C LEU A 80 -8.54 35.89 29.29
N ILE A 81 -8.31 36.78 28.33
CA ILE A 81 -8.13 36.40 26.91
C ILE A 81 -6.91 35.48 26.77
N ASN A 82 -5.79 35.84 27.39
CA ASN A 82 -4.57 35.06 27.31
C ASN A 82 -4.74 33.67 27.93
N GLU A 83 -5.33 33.57 29.12
CA GLU A 83 -5.62 32.29 29.80
C GLU A 83 -6.56 31.40 28.98
N SER A 84 -7.61 31.98 28.38
CA SER A 84 -8.52 31.23 27.51
C SER A 84 -7.83 30.73 26.23
N GLN A 85 -6.99 31.56 25.62
CA GLN A 85 -6.26 31.21 24.41
C GLN A 85 -5.16 30.17 24.69
N THR A 86 -4.40 30.31 25.77
CA THR A 86 -3.33 29.38 26.13
C THR A 86 -3.87 28.00 26.46
N GLY A 87 -5.00 27.91 27.18
CA GLY A 87 -5.66 26.63 27.46
C GLY A 87 -6.10 25.90 26.19
N LYS A 88 -6.78 26.61 25.27
CA LYS A 88 -7.17 26.04 23.97
C LYS A 88 -5.96 25.59 23.15
N LEU A 89 -4.87 26.35 23.20
CA LEU A 89 -3.64 26.05 22.47
C LEU A 89 -2.94 24.80 23.03
N ASP A 90 -2.93 24.62 24.36
CA ASP A 90 -2.41 23.42 25.03
C ASP A 90 -3.25 22.17 24.68
N ASP A 91 -4.58 22.28 24.69
CA ASP A 91 -5.45 21.18 24.29
C ASP A 91 -5.26 20.77 22.83
N LEU A 92 -5.12 21.74 21.92
CA LEU A 92 -4.80 21.49 20.52
C LEU A 92 -3.41 20.83 20.37
N GLN A 93 -2.41 21.28 21.12
CA GLN A 93 -1.07 20.66 21.11
C GLN A 93 -1.11 19.20 21.59
N LYS A 94 -1.86 18.91 22.66
CA LYS A 94 -2.08 17.52 23.12
C LYS A 94 -2.73 16.68 22.05
N LEU A 95 -3.77 17.20 21.39
CA LEU A 95 -4.44 16.49 20.30
C LEU A 95 -3.49 16.20 19.13
N ILE A 96 -2.69 17.19 18.70
CA ILE A 96 -1.67 17.03 17.65
C ILE A 96 -0.64 15.98 18.06
N SER A 97 -0.16 16.00 19.30
CA SER A 97 0.82 15.02 19.79
C SER A 97 0.26 13.59 19.79
N SER A 98 -1.01 13.41 20.15
CA SER A 98 -1.72 12.14 20.12
C SER A 98 -1.90 11.64 18.69
N LEU A 99 -2.29 12.55 17.78
CA LEU A 99 -2.45 12.25 16.36
C LEU A 99 -1.12 11.82 15.73
N ASN A 100 -0.03 12.54 16.00
CA ASN A 100 1.30 12.21 15.50
C ASN A 100 1.79 10.83 15.98
N LYS A 101 1.51 10.47 17.24
CA LYS A 101 1.79 9.12 17.75
C LYS A 101 1.03 8.04 16.99
N LYS A 102 -0.26 8.29 16.69
CA LYS A 102 -1.07 7.37 15.88
C LYS A 102 -0.53 7.25 14.45
N PHE A 103 -0.16 8.37 13.82
CA PHE A 103 0.47 8.37 12.50
C PHE A 103 1.75 7.56 12.48
N SER A 104 2.67 7.79 13.44
CA SER A 104 3.91 7.02 13.53
C SER A 104 3.66 5.52 13.74
N SER A 105 2.63 5.14 14.49
CA SER A 105 2.24 3.74 14.64
C SER A 105 1.72 3.15 13.33
N LEU A 106 0.89 3.88 12.59
CA LEU A 106 0.36 3.45 11.30
C LEU A 106 1.46 3.32 10.24
N GLU A 107 2.42 4.24 10.20
CA GLU A 107 3.58 4.17 9.32
C GLU A 107 4.41 2.91 9.58
N LYS A 108 4.67 2.57 10.86
CA LYS A 108 5.35 1.32 11.20
C LYS A 108 4.58 0.08 10.75
N GLN A 109 3.27 0.06 10.96
CA GLN A 109 2.44 -1.05 10.48
C GLN A 109 2.46 -1.16 8.95
N GLN A 110 2.49 -0.03 8.24
CA GLN A 110 2.62 -0.02 6.78
C GLN A 110 3.96 -0.60 6.32
N ASP A 111 5.05 -0.26 6.99
CA ASP A 111 6.38 -0.80 6.69
C ASP A 111 6.47 -2.31 6.96
N GLU A 112 5.87 -2.78 8.05
CA GLU A 112 5.75 -4.22 8.37
C GLU A 112 4.97 -4.97 7.28
N ILE A 113 3.79 -4.46 6.91
CA ILE A 113 2.96 -5.05 5.84
C ILE A 113 3.73 -5.09 4.51
N LEU A 114 4.47 -4.03 4.17
CA LEU A 114 5.29 -4.00 2.95
C LEU A 114 6.41 -5.05 2.99
N SER A 115 7.01 -5.29 4.15
CA SER A 115 8.00 -6.36 4.34
C SER A 115 7.36 -7.73 4.10
N ASP A 116 6.21 -8.00 4.71
CA ASP A 116 5.49 -9.27 4.58
C ASP A 116 5.09 -9.55 3.13
N ILE A 117 4.59 -8.53 2.41
CA ILE A 117 4.25 -8.64 0.98
C ILE A 117 5.49 -9.01 0.15
N ARG A 118 6.66 -8.42 0.43
CA ARG A 118 7.91 -8.76 -0.28
C ARG A 118 8.32 -10.21 -0.02
N GLN A 119 8.23 -10.68 1.22
CA GLN A 119 8.53 -12.06 1.57
C GLN A 119 7.57 -13.04 0.88
N LEU A 120 6.27 -12.76 0.91
CA LEU A 120 5.26 -13.52 0.18
C LEU A 120 5.55 -13.57 -1.32
N GLY A 121 5.98 -12.45 -1.91
CA GLY A 121 6.42 -12.39 -3.31
C GLY A 121 7.60 -13.30 -3.61
N SER A 122 8.61 -13.35 -2.74
CA SER A 122 9.76 -14.28 -2.89
C SER A 122 9.31 -15.74 -2.84
N HIS A 123 8.51 -16.10 -1.85
CA HIS A 123 7.98 -17.46 -1.71
C HIS A 123 7.10 -17.87 -2.89
N ALA A 124 6.27 -16.97 -3.42
CA ALA A 124 5.48 -17.22 -4.61
C ALA A 124 6.37 -17.49 -5.84
N ASN A 125 7.48 -16.77 -5.97
CA ASN A 125 8.42 -16.97 -7.07
C ASN A 125 9.20 -18.30 -6.93
N GLU A 126 9.65 -18.64 -5.73
CA GLU A 126 10.30 -19.92 -5.41
C GLU A 126 9.37 -21.10 -5.70
N THR A 127 8.12 -21.03 -5.24
CA THR A 127 7.11 -22.08 -5.49
C THR A 127 6.77 -22.20 -6.97
N THR A 128 6.67 -21.08 -7.70
CA THR A 128 6.47 -21.10 -9.17
C THR A 128 7.63 -21.79 -9.88
N THR A 129 8.87 -21.51 -9.44
CA THR A 129 10.08 -22.15 -9.99
C THR A 129 10.09 -23.64 -9.71
N ALA A 130 9.79 -24.06 -8.48
CA ALA A 130 9.69 -25.47 -8.11
C ALA A 130 8.60 -26.20 -8.92
N LEU A 131 7.43 -25.57 -9.12
CA LEU A 131 6.35 -26.14 -9.92
C LEU A 131 6.77 -26.33 -11.39
N SER A 132 7.54 -25.39 -11.95
CA SER A 132 8.12 -25.54 -13.29
C SER A 132 9.08 -26.73 -13.36
N GLN A 133 9.94 -26.92 -12.37
CA GLN A 133 10.86 -28.07 -12.32
C GLN A 133 10.10 -29.40 -12.24
N TYR A 134 9.04 -29.48 -11.43
CA TYR A 134 8.21 -30.68 -11.36
C TYR A 134 7.50 -30.95 -12.69
N LYS A 135 7.00 -29.91 -13.37
CA LYS A 135 6.41 -30.02 -14.70
C LYS A 135 7.40 -30.59 -15.72
N ASP A 136 8.64 -30.12 -15.70
CA ASP A 136 9.70 -30.61 -16.59
C ASP A 136 10.03 -32.09 -16.30
N LYS A 137 10.12 -32.46 -15.02
CA LYS A 137 10.35 -33.85 -14.61
C LYS A 137 9.21 -34.80 -15.02
N ILE A 138 7.96 -34.34 -14.94
CA ILE A 138 6.81 -35.09 -15.43
C ILE A 138 6.92 -35.31 -16.95
N CYS A 139 7.30 -34.28 -17.71
CA CYS A 139 7.51 -34.40 -19.16
C CYS A 139 8.61 -35.42 -19.52
N GLU A 140 9.69 -35.49 -18.75
CA GLU A 140 10.73 -36.52 -18.91
C GLU A 140 10.23 -37.94 -18.61
N MET A 141 9.43 -38.08 -17.54
CA MET A 141 8.82 -39.35 -17.18
C MET A 141 7.83 -39.83 -18.25
N GLU A 142 7.00 -38.93 -18.78
CA GLU A 142 6.06 -39.21 -19.87
C GLU A 142 6.80 -39.72 -21.12
N LYS A 143 7.90 -39.06 -21.51
CA LYS A 143 8.76 -39.52 -22.62
C LYS A 143 9.32 -40.92 -22.36
N SER A 144 9.75 -41.19 -21.14
CA SER A 144 10.28 -42.50 -20.74
C SER A 144 9.21 -43.58 -20.81
N ILE A 145 7.99 -43.30 -20.33
CA ILE A 145 6.84 -44.22 -20.43
C ILE A 145 6.51 -44.52 -21.88
N LEU A 146 6.44 -43.49 -22.73
CA LEU A 146 6.19 -43.68 -24.17
C LEU A 146 7.24 -44.58 -24.83
N PHE A 147 8.51 -44.41 -24.47
CA PHE A 147 9.59 -45.25 -24.98
C PHE A 147 9.46 -46.71 -24.50
N GLN A 148 9.13 -46.93 -23.22
CA GLN A 148 8.88 -48.28 -22.70
C GLN A 148 7.69 -48.94 -23.38
N ASN A 149 6.60 -48.21 -23.60
CA ASN A 149 5.41 -48.72 -24.29
C ASN A 149 5.74 -49.18 -25.72
N ARG A 150 6.59 -48.44 -26.45
CA ARG A 150 7.08 -48.88 -27.77
C ARG A 150 7.87 -50.19 -27.71
N LYS A 151 8.74 -50.36 -26.71
CA LYS A 151 9.46 -51.63 -26.50
C LYS A 151 8.52 -52.78 -26.19
N PHE A 152 7.50 -52.56 -25.35
CA PHE A 152 6.50 -53.57 -25.06
C PHE A 152 5.71 -53.99 -26.31
N GLU A 153 5.40 -53.04 -27.19
CA GLU A 153 4.76 -53.30 -28.50
C GLU A 153 5.64 -54.22 -29.37
N GLU A 154 6.94 -53.93 -29.46
CA GLU A 154 7.91 -54.75 -30.21
C GLU A 154 8.05 -56.16 -29.62
N LEU A 155 8.14 -56.26 -28.28
CA LEU A 155 8.18 -57.54 -27.58
C LEU A 155 6.91 -58.35 -27.80
N ALA A 156 5.74 -57.70 -27.82
CA ALA A 156 4.47 -58.37 -28.09
C ALA A 156 4.44 -58.97 -29.51
N LYS A 157 4.95 -58.23 -30.51
CA LYS A 157 5.09 -58.75 -31.90
C LYS A 157 6.05 -59.93 -31.95
N LEU A 158 7.21 -59.83 -31.30
CA LEU A 158 8.19 -60.92 -31.28
C LEU A 158 7.61 -62.18 -30.62
N LYS A 159 6.91 -62.02 -29.49
CA LYS A 159 6.22 -63.11 -28.80
C LYS A 159 5.20 -63.79 -29.72
N LYS A 160 4.43 -63.01 -30.49
CA LYS A 160 3.46 -63.54 -31.45
C LYS A 160 4.15 -64.38 -32.52
N ASN A 161 5.17 -63.84 -33.17
CA ASN A 161 5.93 -64.55 -34.22
C ASN A 161 6.55 -65.84 -33.67
N LEU A 162 7.09 -65.81 -32.45
CA LEU A 162 7.65 -67.01 -31.82
C LEU A 162 6.57 -68.06 -31.56
N GLY A 163 5.36 -67.63 -31.14
CA GLY A 163 4.21 -68.52 -31.00
C GLY A 163 3.81 -69.19 -32.32
N GLU A 164 3.80 -68.44 -33.42
CA GLU A 164 3.54 -68.95 -34.77
C GLU A 164 4.61 -69.99 -35.18
N ILE A 165 5.90 -69.70 -34.98
CA ILE A 165 7.00 -70.64 -35.26
C ILE A 165 6.87 -71.91 -34.42
N ILE A 166 6.58 -71.80 -33.12
CA ILE A 166 6.39 -72.97 -32.25
C ILE A 166 5.21 -73.81 -32.75
N GLN A 167 4.13 -73.18 -33.20
CA GLN A 167 2.96 -73.87 -33.73
C GLN A 167 3.27 -74.57 -35.07
N GLU A 168 4.06 -73.96 -35.95
CA GLU A 168 4.56 -74.59 -37.18
C GLU A 168 5.49 -75.77 -36.88
N MET A 169 6.45 -75.61 -35.95
CA MET A 169 7.34 -76.69 -35.53
C MET A 169 6.58 -77.84 -34.86
N ALA A 170 5.55 -77.54 -34.06
CA ALA A 170 4.70 -78.58 -33.47
C ALA A 170 3.95 -79.36 -34.55
N LYS A 171 3.46 -78.69 -35.59
CA LYS A 171 2.76 -79.31 -36.72
C LYS A 171 3.68 -80.14 -37.63
N SER A 172 4.96 -79.77 -37.75
CA SER A 172 5.96 -80.60 -38.45
C SER A 172 6.47 -81.76 -37.59
N THR A 173 6.30 -81.71 -36.27
CA THR A 173 6.79 -82.74 -35.32
C THR A 173 5.70 -83.74 -34.90
N THR A 174 4.43 -83.52 -35.28
CA THR A 174 3.42 -84.58 -35.25
C THR A 174 3.77 -85.62 -36.32
N LYS A 175 4.71 -86.52 -35.99
CA LYS A 175 4.94 -87.75 -36.76
C LYS A 175 3.60 -88.46 -36.85
N GLU A 176 3.02 -88.48 -38.04
CA GLU A 176 1.86 -89.32 -38.31
C GLU A 176 2.30 -90.77 -38.12
N PHE A 177 1.58 -91.54 -37.32
CA PHE A 177 1.84 -92.96 -37.15
C PHE A 177 0.73 -93.73 -37.85
N GLU A 178 1.11 -94.70 -38.68
CA GLU A 178 0.19 -95.66 -39.27
C GLU A 178 0.19 -96.93 -38.42
N SER A 179 -0.99 -97.45 -38.07
CA SER A 179 -1.08 -98.68 -37.30
C SER A 179 -1.01 -99.90 -38.21
N TYR A 180 -0.14 -100.87 -37.91
CA TYR A 180 0.03 -102.10 -38.67
C TYR A 180 0.00 -103.33 -37.76
N THR A 181 -0.84 -104.30 -38.10
CA THR A 181 -0.88 -105.59 -37.41
C THR A 181 0.08 -106.57 -38.07
N ILE A 182 0.99 -107.13 -37.29
CA ILE A 182 2.05 -108.03 -37.74
C ILE A 182 1.46 -109.36 -38.23
N LYS A 183 1.87 -109.79 -39.42
CA LYS A 183 1.40 -111.03 -40.05
C LYS A 183 2.45 -112.13 -39.92
N GLU A 184 2.03 -113.37 -40.16
CA GLU A 184 2.94 -114.53 -40.12
C GLU A 184 4.09 -114.36 -41.13
N GLY A 185 5.32 -114.55 -40.68
CA GLY A 185 6.54 -114.37 -41.48
C GLY A 185 7.01 -112.91 -41.62
N ASP A 186 6.45 -111.97 -40.87
CA ASP A 186 6.99 -110.61 -40.76
C ASP A 186 8.18 -110.55 -39.80
N SER A 187 9.10 -109.63 -40.08
CA SER A 187 10.23 -109.27 -39.22
C SER A 187 10.40 -107.76 -39.26
N LEU A 188 10.98 -107.16 -38.23
CA LEU A 188 11.19 -105.71 -38.17
C LEU A 188 11.91 -105.19 -39.42
N LYS A 189 12.90 -105.93 -39.93
CA LYS A 189 13.66 -105.58 -41.15
C LYS A 189 12.82 -105.62 -42.43
N LYS A 190 11.84 -106.52 -42.52
CA LYS A 190 10.94 -106.63 -43.67
C LYS A 190 9.89 -105.51 -43.63
N ILE A 191 9.30 -105.27 -42.46
CA ILE A 191 8.36 -104.17 -42.23
C ILE A 191 9.07 -102.84 -42.49
N SER A 192 10.27 -102.63 -41.95
CA SER A 192 11.01 -101.38 -42.11
C SER A 192 11.28 -101.06 -43.59
N ARG A 193 11.63 -102.06 -44.40
CA ARG A 193 11.82 -101.90 -45.85
C ARG A 193 10.53 -101.60 -46.60
N ASN A 194 9.45 -102.31 -46.28
CA ASN A 194 8.16 -102.12 -46.95
C ASN A 194 7.61 -100.71 -46.72
N PHE A 195 7.80 -100.17 -45.52
CA PHE A 195 7.32 -98.85 -45.14
C PHE A 195 8.39 -97.75 -45.27
N SER A 196 9.57 -98.08 -45.81
CA SER A 196 10.70 -97.15 -45.98
C SER A 196 11.08 -96.40 -44.68
N VAL A 197 11.03 -97.11 -43.54
CA VAL A 197 11.44 -96.61 -42.22
C VAL A 197 12.70 -97.34 -41.74
N SER A 198 13.50 -96.72 -40.87
CA SER A 198 14.62 -97.43 -40.24
C SER A 198 14.10 -98.40 -39.17
N VAL A 199 14.83 -99.49 -38.93
CA VAL A 199 14.48 -100.45 -37.88
C VAL A 199 14.54 -99.77 -36.52
N GLU A 200 15.51 -98.88 -36.33
CA GLU A 200 15.73 -98.09 -35.13
C GLU A 200 14.55 -97.13 -34.89
N ASP A 201 14.01 -96.48 -35.92
CA ASP A 201 12.81 -95.62 -35.81
C ASP A 201 11.58 -96.42 -35.43
N LEU A 202 11.38 -97.59 -36.05
CA LEU A 202 10.26 -98.47 -35.76
C LEU A 202 10.32 -99.00 -34.31
N LYS A 203 11.52 -99.35 -33.83
CA LYS A 203 11.75 -99.76 -32.43
C LYS A 203 11.52 -98.60 -31.46
N ARG A 204 12.02 -97.40 -31.75
CA ARG A 204 11.83 -96.20 -30.91
C ARG A 204 10.35 -95.82 -30.80
N ALA A 205 9.61 -95.84 -31.90
CA ALA A 205 8.19 -95.50 -31.93
C ALA A 205 7.33 -96.46 -31.10
N ASN A 206 7.69 -97.74 -31.10
CA ASN A 206 6.97 -98.80 -30.37
C ASN A 206 7.60 -99.18 -29.03
N LYS A 207 8.63 -98.43 -28.59
CA LYS A 207 9.42 -98.69 -27.37
C LYS A 207 9.95 -100.14 -27.27
N LEU A 208 10.27 -100.76 -28.41
CA LEU A 208 10.82 -102.11 -28.48
C LEU A 208 12.30 -102.11 -28.13
N LYS A 209 12.72 -102.98 -27.21
CA LYS A 209 14.12 -103.14 -26.81
C LYS A 209 14.88 -104.08 -27.75
N ASP A 210 14.20 -105.14 -28.20
CA ASP A 210 14.76 -106.21 -29.02
C ASP A 210 14.04 -106.32 -30.36
N ASP A 211 14.55 -107.19 -31.23
CA ASP A 211 14.00 -107.38 -32.59
C ASP A 211 12.85 -108.40 -32.62
N LEU A 212 12.43 -108.88 -31.44
CA LEU A 212 11.36 -109.85 -31.29
C LEU A 212 9.99 -109.17 -31.39
N ILE A 213 9.18 -109.66 -32.34
CA ILE A 213 7.81 -109.20 -32.57
C ILE A 213 6.88 -110.41 -32.73
N MET A 214 5.63 -110.29 -32.28
CA MET A 214 4.66 -111.38 -32.31
C MET A 214 3.61 -111.19 -33.40
N THR A 215 3.21 -112.28 -34.05
CA THR A 215 2.11 -112.27 -35.00
C THR A 215 0.81 -111.85 -34.32
N GLY A 216 0.06 -110.93 -34.93
CA GLY A 216 -1.16 -110.35 -34.36
C GLY A 216 -0.92 -109.12 -33.47
N GLN A 217 0.34 -108.78 -33.16
CA GLN A 217 0.67 -107.56 -32.43
C GLN A 217 0.48 -106.33 -33.35
N GLU A 218 -0.14 -105.29 -32.81
CA GLU A 218 -0.28 -104.00 -33.47
C GLU A 218 0.95 -103.12 -33.16
N ILE A 219 1.55 -102.54 -34.19
CA ILE A 219 2.70 -101.63 -34.08
C ILE A 219 2.43 -100.33 -34.83
N LEU A 220 2.97 -99.24 -34.29
CA LEU A 220 2.94 -97.90 -34.85
C LEU A 220 4.11 -97.71 -35.81
N ILE A 221 3.82 -97.54 -37.08
CA ILE A 221 4.80 -97.25 -38.13
C ILE A 221 4.93 -95.73 -38.27
N PRO A 222 6.11 -95.13 -38.00
CA PRO A 222 6.30 -93.70 -38.21
C PRO A 222 6.22 -93.38 -39.70
N LYS A 223 5.29 -92.52 -40.11
CA LYS A 223 5.25 -92.02 -41.49
C LYS A 223 6.36 -90.99 -41.64
N ASN A 224 7.36 -91.31 -42.47
CA ASN A 224 8.41 -90.37 -42.78
C ASN A 224 7.84 -89.38 -43.81
N VAL A 225 7.39 -88.22 -43.35
CA VAL A 225 7.01 -87.13 -44.25
C VAL A 225 8.31 -86.54 -44.79
N HIS A 226 8.65 -86.87 -46.02
CA HIS A 226 9.69 -86.17 -46.78
C HIS A 226 9.17 -84.85 -47.34
#